data_AF-A0A359JIY2-F1
#
_entry.id   AF-A0A359JIY2-F1
#
_cell.length_a   1.000
_cell.length_b   1.000
_cell.length_c   1.000
_cell.angle_alpha   90.00
_cell.angle_beta   90.00
_cell.angle_gamma   90.00
#
_symmetry.space_group_name_H-M   'P 1'
#
loop_
_entity.id
_entity.type
_entity.pdbx_description
1 polymer ?
#
loop_
_entity_poly.entity_id
_entity_poly.type
_entity_poly.pdbx_seq_one_letter_code
_entity_poly.pdbx_strand_id
1 'polypeptide(L)'
;MAEEKIFSRLSIRSKLLRIASVLITCAGAVVSFAFFGRYEVPVFLICGIICALLTAMSVSLLFRKKERHDLMISAFTVFAVVLIVVLSIRFPWEISSGRSHSYTKNMKYLSEKHFSTLFFPKSLPENTSDYKMEFHPDTFGEESYLCVSYNCGGDALNTYETEAQKFSVVSPLTLEEAMAEDIDEKTEEQIADGLGVERDELVLQLKFAFPDEIDKHSHARVYIVSCENDRTRPQTEAVMIDTDTGWVCFSKLF
;
A
#
# COMPACT_ATOMS: atom_id res chain seq x y z
N MET A 1 20.04 44.64 -43.98
CA MET A 1 20.43 43.24 -44.32
C MET A 1 20.94 42.41 -43.14
N ALA A 2 21.65 42.98 -42.14
CA ALA A 2 22.11 42.19 -40.98
C ALA A 2 20.98 41.77 -40.02
N GLU A 3 19.94 42.59 -39.86
CA GLU A 3 18.81 42.31 -38.94
C GLU A 3 17.89 41.18 -39.43
N GLU A 4 17.67 41.03 -40.74
CA GLU A 4 16.86 39.94 -41.31
C GLU A 4 17.46 38.55 -41.06
N LYS A 5 18.80 38.44 -41.04
CA LYS A 5 19.49 37.17 -40.75
C LYS A 5 19.40 36.77 -39.27
N ILE A 6 19.23 37.73 -38.36
CA ILE A 6 19.10 37.47 -36.93
C ILE A 6 17.67 37.03 -36.60
N PHE A 7 16.67 37.70 -37.18
CA PHE A 7 15.26 37.33 -37.02
C PHE A 7 14.93 35.95 -37.59
N SER A 8 15.50 35.58 -38.74
CA SER A 8 15.28 34.25 -39.32
C SER A 8 15.89 33.13 -38.47
N ARG A 9 17.05 33.35 -37.85
CA ARG A 9 17.69 32.38 -36.94
C ARG A 9 16.94 32.20 -35.63
N LEU A 10 16.34 33.27 -35.09
CA LEU A 10 15.48 33.21 -33.90
C LEU A 10 14.17 32.45 -34.15
N SER A 11 13.55 32.66 -35.32
CA SER A 11 12.34 31.95 -35.76
C SER A 11 12.57 30.44 -35.94
N ILE A 12 13.74 30.04 -36.44
CA ILE A 12 14.09 28.62 -36.60
C ILE A 12 14.33 27.96 -35.24
N ARG A 13 15.02 28.63 -34.31
CA ARG A 13 15.25 28.12 -32.96
C ARG A 13 13.96 27.96 -32.16
N SER A 14 13.02 28.90 -32.27
CA SER A 14 11.73 28.79 -31.59
C SER A 14 10.88 27.64 -32.13
N LYS A 15 10.90 27.39 -33.44
CA LYS A 15 10.24 26.23 -34.05
C LYS A 15 10.85 24.90 -33.61
N LEU A 16 12.17 24.81 -33.55
CA LEU A 16 12.87 23.60 -33.06
C LEU A 16 12.55 23.30 -31.59
N LEU A 17 12.52 24.31 -30.72
CA LEU A 17 12.14 24.17 -29.32
C LEU A 17 10.69 23.70 -29.14
N ARG A 18 9.77 24.20 -29.96
CA ARG A 18 8.36 23.76 -29.95
C ARG A 18 8.24 22.28 -30.31
N ILE A 19 8.90 21.86 -31.40
CA ILE A 19 8.93 20.47 -31.85
C ILE A 19 9.54 19.57 -30.76
N ALA A 20 10.65 19.99 -30.15
CA ALA A 20 11.28 19.24 -29.06
C ALA A 20 10.34 19.08 -27.85
N SER A 21 9.59 20.11 -27.45
CA SER A 21 8.65 19.99 -26.33
C SER A 21 7.50 19.02 -26.63
N VAL A 22 7.00 19.00 -27.86
CA VAL A 22 5.95 18.05 -28.29
C VAL A 22 6.51 16.63 -28.27
N LEU A 23 7.72 16.42 -28.79
CA LEU A 23 8.37 15.11 -28.76
C LEU A 23 8.62 14.62 -27.33
N ILE A 24 9.04 15.49 -26.41
CA ILE A 24 9.22 15.13 -24.99
C ILE A 24 7.87 14.81 -24.33
N THR A 25 6.80 15.55 -24.66
CA THR A 25 5.45 15.30 -24.13
C THR A 25 4.91 13.97 -24.65
N CYS A 26 5.08 13.70 -25.95
CA CYS A 26 4.71 12.42 -26.56
C CYS A 26 5.53 11.26 -25.99
N ALA A 27 6.84 11.44 -25.77
CA ALA A 27 7.68 10.43 -25.14
C ALA A 27 7.27 10.18 -23.68
N GLY A 28 6.98 11.22 -22.91
CA GLY A 28 6.45 11.11 -21.55
C GLY A 28 5.09 10.39 -21.51
N ALA A 29 4.20 10.69 -22.46
CA ALA A 29 2.94 9.97 -22.61
C ALA A 29 3.18 8.50 -22.96
N VAL A 30 4.05 8.17 -23.93
CA VAL A 30 4.35 6.79 -24.33
C VAL A 30 5.01 6.00 -23.21
N VAL A 31 5.95 6.58 -22.47
CA VAL A 31 6.56 5.94 -21.29
C VAL A 31 5.52 5.72 -20.21
N SER A 32 4.61 6.68 -19.98
CA SER A 32 3.45 6.48 -19.09
C SER A 32 2.54 5.37 -19.61
N PHE A 33 2.21 5.31 -20.90
CA PHE A 33 1.39 4.23 -21.47
C PHE A 33 2.06 2.85 -21.34
N ALA A 34 3.37 2.76 -21.54
CA ALA A 34 4.13 1.51 -21.48
C ALA A 34 4.32 0.99 -20.04
N PHE A 35 4.56 1.88 -19.07
CA PHE A 35 4.69 1.50 -17.66
C PHE A 35 3.35 1.20 -16.99
N PHE A 36 2.27 1.87 -17.41
CA PHE A 36 0.96 1.71 -16.78
C PHE A 36 0.14 0.51 -17.32
N GLY A 37 0.65 -0.24 -18.32
CA GLY A 37 0.02 -1.48 -18.81
C GLY A 37 -0.12 -2.60 -17.77
N ARG A 38 0.38 -2.41 -16.55
CA ARG A 38 0.25 -3.34 -15.40
C ARG A 38 -0.68 -2.87 -14.28
N TYR A 39 -1.28 -1.67 -14.38
CA TYR A 39 -2.14 -1.09 -13.36
C TYR A 39 -3.60 -0.99 -13.82
N GLU A 40 -4.55 -1.01 -12.88
CA GLU A 40 -5.98 -1.10 -13.19
C GLU A 40 -6.48 0.03 -14.12
N VAL A 41 -7.40 -0.36 -15.00
CA VAL A 41 -8.01 0.43 -16.06
C VAL A 41 -8.50 1.83 -15.65
N PRO A 42 -9.09 2.12 -14.46
CA PRO A 42 -9.61 3.44 -14.16
C PRO A 42 -8.52 4.49 -13.89
N VAL A 43 -7.42 4.13 -13.23
CA VAL A 43 -6.29 5.06 -12.99
C VAL A 43 -5.55 5.32 -14.30
N PHE A 44 -5.37 4.28 -15.12
CA PHE A 44 -4.87 4.39 -16.49
C PHE A 44 -5.74 5.32 -17.34
N LEU A 45 -7.06 5.22 -17.24
CA LEU A 45 -8.01 6.09 -17.96
C LEU A 45 -7.90 7.54 -17.49
N ILE A 46 -7.84 7.78 -16.18
CA ILE A 46 -7.75 9.14 -15.62
C ILE A 46 -6.41 9.79 -15.98
N CYS A 47 -5.29 9.10 -15.78
CA CYS A 47 -3.97 9.59 -16.17
C CYS A 47 -3.86 9.77 -17.69
N GLY A 48 -4.42 8.86 -18.48
CA GLY A 48 -4.50 8.96 -19.93
C GLY A 48 -5.31 10.17 -20.39
N ILE A 49 -6.47 10.43 -19.79
CA ILE A 49 -7.31 11.61 -20.06
C ILE A 49 -6.55 12.89 -19.69
N ILE A 50 -5.90 12.93 -18.51
CA ILE A 50 -5.12 14.09 -18.07
C ILE A 50 -3.96 14.35 -19.04
N CYS A 51 -3.17 13.34 -19.40
CA CYS A 51 -2.11 13.46 -20.39
C CYS A 51 -2.62 13.91 -21.77
N ALA A 52 -3.75 13.40 -22.23
CA ALA A 52 -4.36 13.80 -23.50
C ALA A 52 -4.84 15.26 -23.47
N LEU A 53 -5.48 15.71 -22.40
CA LEU A 53 -5.91 17.09 -22.20
C LEU A 53 -4.72 18.05 -22.16
N LEU A 54 -3.66 17.67 -21.46
CA LEU A 54 -2.43 18.44 -21.34
C LEU A 54 -1.66 18.51 -22.66
N THR A 55 -1.67 17.44 -23.45
CA THR A 55 -1.13 17.44 -24.82
C THR A 55 -1.97 18.33 -25.74
N ALA A 56 -3.29 18.24 -25.67
CA ALA A 56 -4.21 19.08 -26.45
C ALA A 56 -4.09 20.57 -26.10
N MET A 57 -3.90 20.90 -24.82
CA MET A 57 -3.59 22.25 -24.36
C MET A 57 -2.25 22.73 -24.92
N SER A 58 -1.20 21.91 -24.84
CA SER A 58 0.13 22.23 -25.36
C SER A 58 0.09 22.47 -26.88
N VAL A 59 -0.64 21.65 -27.63
CA VAL A 59 -0.85 21.81 -29.08
C VAL A 59 -1.65 23.07 -29.40
N SER A 60 -2.72 23.36 -28.66
CA SER A 60 -3.55 24.56 -28.88
C SER A 60 -2.78 25.86 -28.64
N LEU A 61 -1.83 25.86 -27.70
CA LEU A 61 -0.95 26.99 -27.40
C LEU A 61 0.06 27.24 -28.52
N LEU A 62 0.50 26.21 -29.26
CA LEU A 62 1.40 26.38 -30.41
C LEU A 62 0.78 27.20 -31.55
N PHE A 63 -0.54 27.24 -31.66
CA PHE A 63 -1.28 28.01 -32.67
C PHE A 63 -1.55 29.46 -32.25
N ARG A 64 -1.30 29.84 -30.98
CA ARG A 64 -1.43 31.23 -30.52
C ARG A 64 -0.09 31.96 -30.70
N LYS A 65 -0.15 33.22 -31.15
CA LYS A 65 1.01 34.05 -31.51
C LYS A 65 1.85 34.56 -30.30
N LYS A 66 1.62 34.10 -29.06
CA LYS A 66 2.24 34.69 -27.85
C LYS A 66 3.37 33.83 -27.29
N GLU A 67 4.56 34.01 -27.88
CA GLU A 67 5.71 33.11 -27.72
C GLU A 67 6.26 32.87 -26.30
N ARG A 68 6.06 33.77 -25.32
CA ARG A 68 6.63 33.61 -23.97
C ARG A 68 5.71 32.91 -22.97
N HIS A 69 4.41 33.20 -22.99
CA HIS A 69 3.47 32.56 -22.05
C HIS A 69 3.19 31.10 -22.44
N ASP A 70 3.19 30.80 -23.74
CA ASP A 70 2.90 29.46 -24.25
C ASP A 70 4.01 28.45 -23.90
N LEU A 71 5.28 28.87 -23.90
CA LEU A 71 6.41 28.04 -23.46
C LEU A 71 6.33 27.73 -21.96
N MET A 72 5.97 28.72 -21.15
CA MET A 72 5.88 28.59 -19.70
C MET A 72 4.77 27.61 -19.29
N ILE A 73 3.63 27.66 -19.97
CA ILE A 73 2.49 26.75 -19.72
C ILE A 73 2.85 25.31 -20.13
N SER A 74 3.52 25.12 -21.28
CA SER A 74 3.98 23.80 -21.73
C SER A 74 4.98 23.18 -20.75
N ALA A 75 5.96 23.96 -20.27
CA ALA A 75 6.93 23.49 -19.28
C ALA A 75 6.26 23.11 -17.95
N PHE A 76 5.32 23.93 -17.47
CA PHE A 76 4.55 23.63 -16.25
C PHE A 76 3.70 22.36 -16.41
N THR A 77 3.13 22.16 -17.59
CA THR A 77 2.32 20.98 -17.94
C THR A 77 3.15 19.70 -17.89
N VAL A 78 4.33 19.69 -18.53
CA VAL A 78 5.26 18.55 -18.49
C VAL A 78 5.72 18.29 -17.05
N PHE A 79 6.05 19.33 -16.30
CA PHE A 79 6.44 19.21 -14.90
C PHE A 79 5.33 18.59 -14.04
N ALA A 80 4.07 19.03 -14.20
CA ALA A 80 2.93 18.49 -13.48
C ALA A 80 2.69 17.01 -13.82
N VAL A 81 2.79 16.60 -15.09
CA VAL A 81 2.65 15.19 -15.50
C VAL A 81 3.76 14.34 -14.89
N VAL A 82 5.02 14.78 -14.99
CA VAL A 82 6.15 14.06 -14.41
C VAL A 82 5.98 13.94 -12.90
N LEU A 83 5.54 15.00 -12.22
CA LEU A 83 5.28 14.96 -10.78
C LEU A 83 4.17 13.95 -10.44
N ILE A 84 3.04 13.95 -11.15
CA ILE A 84 1.95 13.00 -10.94
C ILE A 84 2.42 11.56 -11.17
N VAL A 85 3.20 11.31 -12.23
CA VAL A 85 3.75 9.98 -12.53
C VAL A 85 4.74 9.55 -11.46
N VAL A 86 5.64 10.43 -11.03
CA VAL A 86 6.62 10.15 -9.97
C VAL A 86 5.90 9.85 -8.65
N LEU A 87 4.88 10.63 -8.28
CA LEU A 87 4.08 10.38 -7.08
C LEU A 87 3.31 9.05 -7.19
N SER A 88 2.74 8.75 -8.36
CA SER A 88 2.00 7.49 -8.57
C SER A 88 2.89 6.24 -8.55
N ILE A 89 4.17 6.37 -8.94
CA ILE A 89 5.15 5.28 -8.91
C ILE A 89 5.79 5.15 -7.51
N ARG A 90 6.03 6.27 -6.82
CA ARG A 90 6.68 6.29 -5.50
C ARG A 90 5.79 5.86 -4.36
N PHE A 91 4.48 6.03 -4.48
CA PHE A 91 3.52 5.60 -3.48
C PHE A 91 2.75 4.40 -4.03
N PRO A 92 3.26 3.16 -3.89
CA PRO A 92 2.37 2.01 -4.00
C PRO A 92 1.27 2.21 -2.98
N TRP A 93 0.04 1.97 -3.42
CA TRP A 93 -1.14 2.50 -2.75
C TRP A 93 -1.32 1.76 -1.43
N GLU A 94 -0.93 2.42 -0.34
CA GLU A 94 -1.35 2.03 1.00
C GLU A 94 -2.88 1.94 1.00
N ILE A 95 -3.42 0.78 1.36
CA ILE A 95 -4.85 0.62 1.49
C ILE A 95 -5.19 0.91 2.94
N SER A 96 -5.58 2.15 3.22
CA SER A 96 -6.23 2.51 4.48
C SER A 96 -7.72 2.69 4.24
N SER A 97 -8.56 1.95 4.97
CA SER A 97 -10.01 2.08 4.88
C SER A 97 -10.68 1.93 6.24
N GLY A 98 -11.47 2.94 6.60
CA GLY A 98 -12.39 2.89 7.75
C GLY A 98 -13.80 2.40 7.39
N ARG A 99 -14.02 1.90 6.16
CA ARG A 99 -15.37 1.51 5.68
C ARG A 99 -15.47 -0.01 5.50
N SER A 100 -16.24 -0.66 6.36
CA SER A 100 -16.44 -2.13 6.36
C SER A 100 -16.91 -2.69 5.02
N HIS A 101 -17.78 -1.98 4.28
CA HIS A 101 -18.27 -2.43 2.97
C HIS A 101 -17.16 -2.57 1.90
N SER A 102 -15.97 -1.98 2.12
CA SER A 102 -14.83 -2.09 1.20
C SER A 102 -13.98 -3.32 1.44
N TYR A 103 -14.16 -4.01 2.59
CA TYR A 103 -13.37 -5.15 3.01
C TYR A 103 -13.26 -6.23 1.92
N THR A 104 -14.39 -6.76 1.47
CA THR A 104 -14.39 -7.86 0.48
C THR A 104 -13.72 -7.45 -0.83
N LYS A 105 -13.85 -6.18 -1.24
CA LYS A 105 -13.18 -5.66 -2.44
C LYS A 105 -11.66 -5.60 -2.23
N ASN A 106 -11.21 -5.09 -1.08
CA ASN A 106 -9.79 -4.96 -0.76
C ASN A 106 -9.13 -6.33 -0.57
N MET A 107 -9.78 -7.26 0.12
CA MET A 107 -9.29 -8.64 0.28
C MET A 107 -9.18 -9.35 -1.06
N LYS A 108 -10.17 -9.19 -1.95
CA LYS A 108 -10.10 -9.71 -3.31
C LYS A 108 -8.91 -9.13 -4.07
N TYR A 109 -8.71 -7.82 -4.02
CA TYR A 109 -7.56 -7.17 -4.63
C TYR A 109 -6.22 -7.73 -4.13
N LEU A 110 -6.06 -7.89 -2.81
CA LEU A 110 -4.83 -8.43 -2.21
C LEU A 110 -4.58 -9.88 -2.66
N SER A 111 -5.64 -10.70 -2.73
CA SER A 111 -5.53 -12.08 -3.21
C SER A 111 -5.10 -12.16 -4.69
N GLU A 112 -5.60 -11.25 -5.54
CA GLU A 112 -5.20 -11.15 -6.95
C GLU A 112 -3.75 -10.67 -7.13
N LYS A 113 -3.20 -9.97 -6.13
CA LYS A 113 -1.81 -9.55 -6.06
C LYS A 113 -0.89 -10.58 -5.41
N HIS A 114 -1.37 -11.81 -5.21
CA HIS A 114 -0.64 -12.91 -4.60
C HIS A 114 -0.23 -12.68 -3.13
N PHE A 115 -0.90 -11.75 -2.42
CA PHE A 115 -0.78 -11.69 -0.96
C PHE A 115 -1.67 -12.78 -0.35
N SER A 116 -1.04 -13.70 0.40
CA SER A 116 -1.77 -14.77 1.09
C SER A 116 -2.53 -14.18 2.29
N THR A 117 -3.86 -14.27 2.27
CA THR A 117 -4.73 -13.78 3.35
C THR A 117 -5.53 -14.93 3.97
N LEU A 118 -4.94 -16.12 4.07
CA LEU A 118 -5.67 -17.36 4.39
C LEU A 118 -6.36 -17.34 5.76
N PHE A 119 -5.79 -16.66 6.77
CA PHE A 119 -6.40 -16.56 8.10
C PHE A 119 -7.29 -15.33 8.28
N PHE A 120 -7.40 -14.47 7.27
CA PHE A 120 -8.34 -13.36 7.30
C PHE A 120 -9.74 -13.88 6.97
N PRO A 121 -10.79 -13.36 7.63
CA PRO A 121 -12.15 -13.79 7.37
C PRO A 121 -12.53 -13.48 5.91
N LYS A 122 -13.25 -14.37 5.23
CA LYS A 122 -13.66 -14.12 3.83
C LYS A 122 -14.65 -12.95 3.71
N SER A 123 -15.39 -12.67 4.78
CA SER A 123 -16.35 -11.58 4.89
C SER A 123 -16.41 -11.11 6.35
N LEU A 124 -16.73 -9.84 6.56
CA LEU A 124 -16.96 -9.32 7.90
C LEU A 124 -18.31 -9.83 8.46
N PRO A 125 -18.43 -10.01 9.78
CA PRO A 125 -19.71 -10.25 10.45
C PRO A 125 -20.71 -9.10 10.21
N GLU A 126 -22.01 -9.40 10.25
CA GLU A 126 -23.06 -8.38 9.99
C GLU A 126 -23.02 -7.21 10.98
N ASN A 127 -22.70 -7.49 12.25
CA ASN A 127 -22.66 -6.49 13.34
C ASN A 127 -21.28 -5.85 13.53
N THR A 128 -20.54 -5.64 12.44
CA THR A 128 -19.19 -5.06 12.49
C THR A 128 -19.26 -3.54 12.71
N SER A 129 -18.46 -3.04 13.67
CA SER A 129 -18.26 -1.61 13.92
C SER A 129 -16.78 -1.27 14.08
N ASP A 130 -16.45 0.02 14.03
CA ASP A 130 -15.08 0.54 14.20
C ASP A 130 -14.02 -0.15 13.32
N TYR A 131 -14.44 -0.52 12.11
CA TYR A 131 -13.59 -1.23 11.16
C TYR A 131 -12.44 -0.36 10.67
N LYS A 132 -11.25 -0.95 10.64
CA LYS A 132 -10.03 -0.37 10.08
C LYS A 132 -9.26 -1.45 9.35
N MET A 133 -8.80 -1.13 8.15
CA MET A 133 -7.87 -1.97 7.39
C MET A 133 -6.70 -1.10 6.97
N GLU A 134 -5.50 -1.60 7.19
CA GLU A 134 -4.23 -0.98 6.82
C GLU A 134 -3.39 -2.01 6.08
N PHE A 135 -3.00 -1.68 4.86
CA PHE A 135 -2.06 -2.48 4.08
C PHE A 135 -0.92 -1.58 3.63
N HIS A 136 0.29 -1.94 4.01
CA HIS A 136 1.53 -1.29 3.61
C HIS A 136 2.34 -2.26 2.76
N PRO A 137 2.43 -2.06 1.44
CA PRO A 137 3.24 -2.90 0.56
C PRO A 137 4.75 -2.64 0.75
N ASP A 138 5.58 -3.66 0.51
CA ASP A 138 7.05 -3.54 0.55
C ASP A 138 7.48 -2.39 -0.36
N THR A 139 8.04 -1.36 0.26
CA THR A 139 8.60 -0.21 -0.43
C THR A 139 10.03 0.01 0.01
N PHE A 140 10.96 -0.09 -0.94
CA PHE A 140 12.36 0.29 -0.73
C PHE A 140 13.05 -0.39 0.47
N GLY A 141 12.61 -1.60 0.85
CA GLY A 141 13.17 -2.35 1.96
C GLY A 141 12.48 -2.11 3.30
N GLU A 142 11.33 -1.43 3.32
CA GLU A 142 10.43 -1.40 4.47
C GLU A 142 9.59 -2.70 4.55
N GLU A 143 9.34 -3.16 5.77
CA GLU A 143 8.53 -4.34 6.06
C GLU A 143 7.09 -4.17 5.56
N SER A 144 6.58 -5.16 4.82
CA SER A 144 5.22 -5.11 4.30
C SER A 144 4.25 -5.79 5.24
N TYR A 145 3.09 -5.17 5.48
CA TYR A 145 2.11 -5.74 6.40
C TYR A 145 0.67 -5.46 6.00
N LEU A 146 -0.21 -6.32 6.49
CA LEU A 146 -1.66 -6.20 6.43
C LEU A 146 -2.20 -6.31 7.85
N CYS A 147 -2.99 -5.31 8.25
CA CYS A 147 -3.77 -5.35 9.48
C CYS A 147 -5.23 -5.09 9.15
N VAL A 148 -6.12 -5.91 9.71
CA VAL A 148 -7.57 -5.70 9.67
C VAL A 148 -8.09 -5.80 11.08
N SER A 149 -8.77 -4.77 11.53
CA SER A 149 -9.33 -4.74 12.86
C SER A 149 -10.73 -4.17 12.87
N TYR A 150 -11.51 -4.64 13.83
CA TYR A 150 -12.90 -4.22 13.99
C TYR A 150 -13.47 -4.73 15.32
N ASN A 151 -14.56 -4.12 15.73
CA ASN A 151 -15.39 -4.59 16.82
C ASN A 151 -16.53 -5.48 16.28
N CYS A 152 -16.79 -6.60 16.94
CA CYS A 152 -17.87 -7.52 16.60
C CYS A 152 -18.51 -8.17 17.83
N GLY A 153 -19.67 -8.81 17.64
CA GLY A 153 -20.41 -9.46 18.72
C GLY A 153 -19.74 -10.74 19.26
N GLY A 154 -20.09 -11.12 20.49
CA GLY A 154 -19.50 -12.26 21.22
C GLY A 154 -19.51 -13.59 20.47
N ASP A 155 -20.57 -13.91 19.71
CA ASP A 155 -20.64 -15.16 18.95
C ASP A 155 -19.56 -15.24 17.85
N ALA A 156 -19.27 -14.11 17.19
CA ALA A 156 -18.22 -14.03 16.18
C ALA A 156 -16.83 -14.11 16.83
N LEU A 157 -16.62 -13.42 17.96
CA LEU A 157 -15.37 -13.48 18.72
C LEU A 157 -15.06 -14.89 19.20
N ASN A 158 -16.04 -15.58 19.78
CA ASN A 158 -15.88 -16.96 20.24
C ASN A 158 -15.50 -17.89 19.07
N THR A 159 -16.09 -17.66 17.89
CA THR A 159 -15.74 -18.41 16.67
C THR A 159 -14.29 -18.14 16.27
N TYR A 160 -13.88 -16.87 16.21
CA TYR A 160 -12.50 -16.50 15.89
C TYR A 160 -11.51 -17.01 16.93
N GLU A 161 -11.85 -16.97 18.22
CA GLU A 161 -10.99 -17.49 19.28
C GLU A 161 -10.83 -19.01 19.17
N THR A 162 -11.92 -19.72 18.91
CA THR A 162 -11.88 -21.18 18.70
C THR A 162 -11.04 -21.54 17.46
N GLU A 163 -11.19 -20.81 16.36
CA GLU A 163 -10.39 -21.03 15.15
C GLU A 163 -8.92 -20.69 15.38
N ALA A 164 -8.63 -19.53 15.99
CA ALA A 164 -7.28 -19.11 16.30
C ALA A 164 -6.57 -20.10 17.24
N GLN A 165 -7.23 -20.57 18.30
CA GLN A 165 -6.70 -21.60 19.20
C GLN A 165 -6.36 -22.90 18.47
N LYS A 166 -7.17 -23.30 17.50
CA LYS A 166 -6.94 -24.53 16.73
C LYS A 166 -5.70 -24.44 15.84
N PHE A 167 -5.42 -23.26 15.29
CA PHE A 167 -4.30 -23.04 14.37
C PHE A 167 -3.09 -22.40 15.03
N SER A 168 -3.19 -22.00 16.30
CA SER A 168 -2.08 -21.35 16.97
C SER A 168 -0.95 -22.34 17.21
N VAL A 169 0.27 -21.85 16.99
CA VAL A 169 1.50 -22.62 17.16
C VAL A 169 1.84 -22.80 18.65
N VAL A 170 1.36 -21.88 19.50
CA VAL A 170 1.63 -21.86 20.94
C VAL A 170 0.38 -21.50 21.74
N SER A 171 0.53 -21.56 23.08
CA SER A 171 -0.49 -20.99 23.96
C SER A 171 -0.62 -19.48 23.69
N PRO A 172 -1.84 -18.92 23.78
CA PRO A 172 -2.03 -17.49 23.57
C PRO A 172 -1.20 -16.67 24.53
N LEU A 173 -0.54 -15.66 23.97
CA LEU A 173 0.19 -14.65 24.71
C LEU A 173 -0.77 -13.55 25.14
N THR A 174 -0.42 -12.83 26.20
CA THR A 174 -1.00 -11.51 26.44
C THR A 174 -0.48 -10.52 25.40
N LEU A 175 -1.20 -9.42 25.19
CA LEU A 175 -0.73 -8.36 24.29
C LEU A 175 0.62 -7.79 24.71
N GLU A 176 0.86 -7.64 26.02
CA GLU A 176 2.14 -7.15 26.57
C GLU A 176 3.30 -8.09 26.22
N GLU A 177 3.13 -9.40 26.43
CA GLU A 177 4.14 -10.39 26.07
C GLU A 177 4.40 -10.43 24.56
N ALA A 178 3.36 -10.30 23.74
CA ALA A 178 3.48 -10.31 22.28
C ALA A 178 4.15 -9.05 21.72
N MET A 179 4.11 -7.93 22.44
CA MET A 179 4.69 -6.65 22.04
C MET A 179 6.01 -6.33 22.74
N ALA A 180 6.47 -7.17 23.66
CA ALA A 180 7.76 -7.02 24.32
C ALA A 180 8.91 -7.05 23.30
N GLU A 181 9.94 -6.24 23.55
CA GLU A 181 11.16 -6.21 22.71
C GLU A 181 11.91 -7.55 22.76
N ASP A 182 11.87 -8.21 23.92
CA ASP A 182 12.38 -9.56 24.14
C ASP A 182 11.23 -10.44 24.67
N ILE A 183 10.94 -11.54 23.97
CA ILE A 183 9.99 -12.56 24.43
C ILE A 183 10.75 -13.51 25.37
N ASP A 184 10.07 -14.02 26.40
CA ASP A 184 10.67 -14.99 27.33
C ASP A 184 11.23 -16.22 26.58
N GLU A 185 12.43 -16.65 26.96
CA GLU A 185 13.18 -17.72 26.30
C GLU A 185 12.37 -19.02 26.17
N LYS A 186 11.54 -19.34 27.17
CA LYS A 186 10.69 -20.53 27.15
C LYS A 186 9.55 -20.40 26.15
N THR A 187 9.01 -19.21 25.98
CA THR A 187 7.97 -18.93 24.99
C THR A 187 8.55 -18.99 23.58
N GLU A 188 9.75 -18.43 23.36
CA GLU A 188 10.47 -18.57 22.09
C GLU A 188 10.75 -20.04 21.76
N GLU A 189 11.19 -20.83 22.74
CA GLU A 189 11.43 -22.27 22.58
C GLU A 189 10.13 -23.00 22.18
N GLN A 190 9.00 -22.68 22.80
CA GLN A 190 7.70 -23.26 22.42
C GLN A 190 7.28 -22.88 20.99
N ILE A 191 7.54 -21.63 20.57
CA ILE A 191 7.22 -21.18 19.22
C ILE A 191 8.14 -21.88 18.21
N ALA A 192 9.45 -21.94 18.50
CA ALA A 192 10.43 -22.62 17.68
C ALA A 192 10.10 -24.11 17.53
N ASP A 193 9.78 -24.80 18.63
CA ASP A 193 9.35 -26.20 18.65
C ASP A 193 8.06 -26.42 17.84
N GLY A 194 7.07 -25.54 18.02
CA GLY A 194 5.79 -25.62 17.29
C GLY A 194 5.95 -25.42 15.77
N LEU A 195 6.98 -24.67 15.35
CA LEU A 195 7.34 -24.47 13.94
C LEU A 195 8.36 -25.49 13.43
N GLY A 196 9.02 -26.24 14.32
CA GLY A 196 10.10 -27.15 13.97
C GLY A 196 11.38 -26.45 13.50
N VAL A 197 11.72 -25.30 14.08
CA VAL A 197 12.91 -24.49 13.76
C VAL A 197 13.83 -24.32 14.95
N GLU A 198 15.10 -23.97 14.73
CA GLU A 198 16.02 -23.64 15.82
C GLU A 198 15.68 -22.27 16.43
N ARG A 199 15.74 -22.16 17.76
CA ARG A 199 15.39 -20.93 18.50
C ARG A 199 16.16 -19.71 18.00
N ASP A 200 17.46 -19.89 17.76
CA ASP A 200 18.33 -18.81 17.30
C ASP A 200 17.84 -18.21 15.98
N GLU A 201 17.13 -18.98 15.15
CA GLU A 201 16.65 -18.52 13.85
C GLU A 201 15.28 -17.82 13.91
N LEU A 202 14.57 -17.92 15.04
CA LEU A 202 13.25 -17.32 15.23
C LEU A 202 13.35 -15.79 15.33
N VAL A 203 12.63 -15.09 14.46
CA VAL A 203 12.42 -13.64 14.56
C VAL A 203 10.92 -13.38 14.51
N LEU A 204 10.36 -12.98 15.65
CA LEU A 204 8.95 -12.63 15.76
C LEU A 204 8.79 -11.12 15.61
N GLN A 205 8.03 -10.71 14.61
CA GLN A 205 7.68 -9.31 14.41
C GLN A 205 6.18 -9.18 14.20
N LEU A 206 5.52 -8.51 15.13
CA LEU A 206 4.09 -8.27 15.07
C LEU A 206 3.82 -6.80 14.76
N LYS A 207 2.91 -6.56 13.83
CA LYS A 207 2.33 -5.24 13.56
C LYS A 207 0.87 -5.29 13.91
N PHE A 208 0.38 -4.43 14.78
CA PHE A 208 -1.06 -4.28 15.01
C PHE A 208 -1.46 -2.86 14.66
N ALA A 209 -2.66 -2.67 14.08
CA ALA A 209 -3.17 -1.37 13.63
C ALA A 209 -3.53 -0.37 14.77
N PHE A 210 -3.05 -0.64 15.99
CA PHE A 210 -3.42 0.05 17.24
C PHE A 210 -2.24 0.42 18.15
N PRO A 211 -1.13 0.97 17.64
CA PRO A 211 -0.01 1.33 18.52
C PRO A 211 -0.41 2.32 19.63
N ASP A 212 -1.43 3.15 19.38
CA ASP A 212 -1.87 4.20 20.31
C ASP A 212 -2.99 3.76 21.28
N GLU A 213 -3.50 2.53 21.17
CA GLU A 213 -4.63 2.04 21.99
C GLU A 213 -4.34 0.74 22.76
N ILE A 214 -3.06 0.32 22.79
CA ILE A 214 -2.59 -0.90 23.48
C ILE A 214 -3.11 -0.97 24.92
N ASP A 215 -3.06 0.15 25.65
CA ASP A 215 -3.50 0.24 27.05
C ASP A 215 -4.98 -0.11 27.27
N LYS A 216 -5.83 0.08 26.24
CA LYS A 216 -7.27 -0.25 26.32
C LYS A 216 -7.54 -1.73 26.09
N HIS A 217 -6.55 -2.46 25.59
CA HIS A 217 -6.62 -3.85 25.20
C HIS A 217 -5.64 -4.72 26.02
N SER A 218 -5.36 -4.32 27.26
CA SER A 218 -4.41 -5.00 28.15
C SER A 218 -4.80 -6.46 28.47
N HIS A 219 -6.07 -6.83 28.27
CA HIS A 219 -6.58 -8.20 28.44
C HIS A 219 -6.71 -8.98 27.13
N ALA A 220 -6.29 -8.37 26.01
CA ALA A 220 -6.32 -9.05 24.72
C ALA A 220 -5.37 -10.24 24.70
N ARG A 221 -5.83 -11.31 24.05
CA ARG A 221 -5.07 -12.53 23.82
C ARG A 221 -4.57 -12.54 22.40
N VAL A 222 -3.28 -12.80 22.23
CA VAL A 222 -2.61 -12.87 20.93
C VAL A 222 -2.31 -14.32 20.60
N TYR A 223 -2.86 -14.77 19.48
CA TYR A 223 -2.68 -16.09 18.92
C TYR A 223 -1.72 -16.01 17.74
N ILE A 224 -0.52 -16.56 17.89
CA ILE A 224 0.46 -16.66 16.79
C ILE A 224 0.06 -17.86 15.94
N VAL A 225 -0.26 -17.62 14.67
CA VAL A 225 -0.82 -18.62 13.76
C VAL A 225 0.25 -19.21 12.85
N SER A 226 1.16 -18.37 12.37
CA SER A 226 2.34 -18.83 11.63
C SER A 226 3.48 -17.84 11.77
N CYS A 227 4.70 -18.34 11.71
CA CYS A 227 5.89 -17.53 11.53
C CYS A 227 6.77 -18.23 10.50
N GLU A 228 7.28 -17.51 9.50
CA GLU A 228 8.28 -18.03 8.58
C GLU A 228 9.68 -17.62 9.05
N ASN A 229 10.60 -18.57 8.93
CA ASN A 229 11.97 -18.45 9.36
C ASN A 229 12.83 -17.86 8.24
N ASP A 230 12.79 -16.54 8.09
CA ASP A 230 13.76 -15.78 7.31
C ASP A 230 14.19 -14.55 8.11
N ARG A 231 15.39 -14.61 8.72
CA ARG A 231 15.97 -13.48 9.46
C ARG A 231 16.11 -12.19 8.64
N THR A 232 16.13 -12.29 7.31
CA THR A 232 16.19 -11.12 6.43
C THR A 232 14.83 -10.55 6.08
N ARG A 233 13.77 -11.35 6.20
CA ARG A 233 12.38 -11.03 5.88
C ARG A 233 11.43 -11.84 6.77
N PRO A 234 11.36 -11.55 8.07
CA PRO A 234 10.49 -12.29 8.96
C PRO A 234 9.05 -12.13 8.51
N GLN A 235 8.31 -13.23 8.48
CA GLN A 235 6.88 -13.22 8.22
C GLN A 235 6.19 -13.76 9.47
N THR A 236 5.18 -13.05 9.94
CA THR A 236 4.42 -13.48 11.11
C THR A 236 2.95 -13.17 10.86
N GLU A 237 2.09 -14.14 11.17
CA GLU A 237 0.65 -14.01 11.10
C GLU A 237 0.07 -14.27 12.48
N ALA A 238 -0.74 -13.33 12.97
CA ALA A 238 -1.29 -13.38 14.31
C ALA A 238 -2.72 -12.84 14.34
N VAL A 239 -3.48 -13.32 15.32
CA VAL A 239 -4.83 -12.82 15.62
C VAL A 239 -4.85 -12.37 17.07
N MET A 240 -5.19 -11.11 17.29
CA MET A 240 -5.44 -10.54 18.61
C MET A 240 -6.94 -10.50 18.86
N ILE A 241 -7.40 -10.99 20.00
CA ILE A 241 -8.81 -11.03 20.40
C ILE A 241 -8.94 -10.45 21.79
N ASP A 242 -9.79 -9.44 21.93
CA ASP A 242 -10.20 -8.86 23.21
C ASP A 242 -11.69 -9.12 23.41
N THR A 243 -12.00 -10.11 24.25
CA THR A 243 -13.37 -10.50 24.56
C THR A 243 -14.10 -9.49 25.43
N ASP A 244 -13.38 -8.65 26.18
CA ASP A 244 -13.98 -7.69 27.11
C ASP A 244 -14.52 -6.48 26.34
N THR A 245 -13.76 -6.00 25.36
CA THR A 245 -14.14 -4.84 24.55
C THR A 245 -14.84 -5.22 23.24
N GLY A 246 -14.76 -6.49 22.83
CA GLY A 246 -15.38 -6.99 21.62
C GLY A 246 -14.53 -6.86 20.36
N TRP A 247 -13.22 -6.64 20.53
CA TRP A 247 -12.31 -6.31 19.44
C TRP A 247 -11.57 -7.53 18.90
N VAL A 248 -11.32 -7.52 17.59
CA VAL A 248 -10.44 -8.47 16.93
C VAL A 248 -9.51 -7.73 15.97
N CYS A 249 -8.26 -8.18 15.89
CA CYS A 249 -7.27 -7.71 14.92
C CYS A 249 -6.58 -8.91 14.27
N PHE A 250 -6.67 -8.99 12.95
CA PHE A 250 -5.89 -9.91 12.13
C PHE A 250 -4.67 -9.16 11.62
N SER A 251 -3.49 -9.74 11.81
CA SER A 251 -2.22 -9.17 11.38
C SER A 251 -1.42 -10.17 10.57
N LYS A 252 -0.78 -9.68 9.52
CA LYS A 252 0.20 -10.42 8.74
C LYS A 252 1.32 -9.51 8.28
N LEU A 253 2.55 -9.93 8.56
CA LEU A 253 3.79 -9.41 8.01
C LEU A 253 4.18 -10.31 6.81
N PHE A 254 4.57 -9.73 5.67
CA PHE A 254 5.06 -10.45 4.48
C PHE A 254 6.51 -10.10 4.15
#